data_AF-A0A2P6W5G9-F1
#
_entry.id   AF-A0A2P6W5G9-F1
#
_cell.length_a   1.000
_cell.length_b   1.000
_cell.length_c   1.000
_cell.angle_alpha   90.00
_cell.angle_beta   90.00
_cell.angle_gamma   90.00
#
_symmetry.space_group_name_H-M   'P 1'
#
loop_
_entity.id
_entity.type
_entity.pdbx_description
1 polymer ?
#
loop_
_entity_poly.entity_id
_entity_poly.type
_entity_poly.pdbx_seq_one_letter_code
_entity_poly.pdbx_strand_id
1 'polypeptide(L)'
;MLLAASWAQNFALMIITAAVLGAVARKTKQPTVIAYIITGLLLGPFFLDIIAETEGTKLLGELGLSFLLFLIGLEIKLDEIREIFSEVSVIAVAQISVSAVLGHLAGQ
;
A
#
# COMPACT_ATOMS: atom_id res chain seq x y z
N MET A 1 -2.59 -19.35 -23.59
CA MET A 1 -1.76 -18.30 -24.22
C MET A 1 -2.44 -16.93 -24.18
N LEU A 2 -3.72 -16.78 -24.57
CA LEU A 2 -4.45 -15.50 -24.52
C LEU A 2 -4.68 -14.95 -23.11
N LEU A 3 -5.09 -15.79 -22.16
CA LEU A 3 -5.19 -15.40 -20.74
C LEU A 3 -3.83 -14.95 -20.17
N ALA A 4 -2.75 -15.62 -20.60
CA ALA A 4 -1.41 -15.28 -20.15
C ALA A 4 -0.94 -13.90 -20.65
N ALA A 5 -1.33 -13.52 -21.86
CA ALA A 5 -1.02 -12.20 -22.41
C ALA A 5 -1.80 -11.09 -21.69
N SER A 6 -3.06 -11.35 -21.32
CA SER A 6 -3.93 -10.33 -20.69
C SER A 6 -3.45 -9.90 -19.30
N TRP A 7 -3.00 -10.83 -18.44
CA TRP A 7 -2.49 -10.44 -17.12
C TRP A 7 -1.21 -9.62 -17.25
N ALA A 8 -0.26 -10.06 -18.09
CA ALA A 8 1.01 -9.36 -18.28
C ALA A 8 0.80 -7.93 -18.80
N GLN A 9 -0.15 -7.73 -19.72
CA GLN A 9 -0.54 -6.41 -20.21
C GLN A 9 -1.10 -5.52 -19.10
N ASN A 10 -1.97 -6.06 -18.24
CA ASN A 10 -2.51 -5.33 -17.09
C ASN A 10 -1.40 -4.87 -16.14
N PHE A 11 -0.42 -5.72 -15.83
CA PHE A 11 0.74 -5.32 -15.02
C PHE A 11 1.60 -4.27 -15.69
N ALA A 12 1.85 -4.39 -16.99
CA ALA A 12 2.60 -3.38 -17.73
C ALA A 12 1.90 -2.01 -17.64
N LEU A 13 0.57 -1.97 -17.83
CA LEU A 13 -0.23 -0.75 -17.69
C LEU A 13 -0.17 -0.18 -16.27
N MET A 14 -0.29 -1.03 -15.23
CA MET A 14 -0.16 -0.61 -13.84
C MET A 14 1.22 0.00 -13.56
N ILE A 15 2.31 -0.66 -13.99
CA ILE A 15 3.68 -0.18 -13.78
C ILE A 15 3.93 1.14 -14.52
N ILE A 16 3.55 1.23 -15.80
CA ILE A 16 3.75 2.46 -16.60
C ILE A 16 2.97 3.62 -15.98
N THR A 17 1.70 3.39 -15.64
CA THR A 17 0.85 4.45 -15.06
C THR A 17 1.37 4.88 -13.69
N ALA A 18 1.76 3.92 -12.83
CA ALA A 18 2.37 4.19 -11.53
C ALA A 18 3.69 4.96 -11.66
N ALA A 19 4.52 4.64 -12.65
CA ALA A 19 5.77 5.35 -12.90
C ALA A 19 5.52 6.80 -13.36
N VAL A 20 4.58 7.01 -14.28
CA VAL A 20 4.21 8.36 -14.74
C VAL A 20 3.64 9.20 -13.59
N LEU A 21 2.65 8.68 -12.87
CA LEU A 21 2.07 9.40 -11.73
C LEU A 21 3.08 9.57 -10.59
N GLY A 22 3.96 8.61 -10.36
CA GLY A 22 5.04 8.70 -9.38
C GLY A 22 6.05 9.79 -9.72
N ALA A 23 6.40 9.94 -11.01
CA ALA A 23 7.25 11.04 -11.47
C ALA A 23 6.58 12.40 -11.27
N VAL A 24 5.28 12.50 -11.56
CA VAL A 24 4.48 13.71 -11.30
C VAL A 24 4.44 14.01 -9.80
N ALA A 25 4.13 13.02 -8.96
CA ALA A 25 4.09 13.17 -7.50
C ALA A 25 5.42 13.67 -6.96
N ARG A 26 6.53 13.07 -7.40
CA ARG A 26 7.89 13.51 -7.04
C ARG A 26 8.17 14.96 -7.46
N LYS A 27 7.75 15.36 -8.67
CA LYS A 27 7.88 16.75 -9.15
C LYS A 27 7.06 17.73 -8.29
N THR A 28 5.88 17.30 -7.83
CA THR A 28 5.00 18.07 -6.94
C THR A 28 5.35 17.96 -5.45
N LYS A 29 6.44 17.26 -5.10
CA LYS A 29 6.88 17.00 -3.71
C LYS A 29 5.89 16.19 -2.86
N GLN A 30 5.08 15.35 -3.51
CA GLN A 30 4.17 14.43 -2.84
C GLN A 30 4.86 13.08 -2.59
N PRO A 31 4.58 12.39 -1.48
CA PRO A 31 5.02 11.01 -1.27
C PRO A 31 4.59 10.10 -2.42
N THR A 32 5.53 9.35 -2.99
CA THR A 32 5.28 8.50 -4.17
C THR A 32 4.23 7.41 -3.91
N VAL A 33 4.08 6.97 -2.66
CA VAL A 33 3.04 6.01 -2.25
C VAL A 33 1.64 6.52 -2.60
N ILE A 34 1.38 7.83 -2.50
CA ILE A 34 0.10 8.41 -2.87
C ILE A 34 -0.18 8.19 -4.36
N ALA A 35 0.82 8.35 -5.21
CA ALA A 35 0.67 8.10 -6.65
C ALA A 35 0.30 6.64 -6.94
N TYR A 36 0.89 5.68 -6.22
CA TYR A 36 0.58 4.26 -6.40
C TYR A 36 -0.87 3.92 -6.01
N ILE A 37 -1.37 4.50 -4.92
CA ILE A 37 -2.78 4.37 -4.51
C ILE A 37 -3.69 4.99 -5.57
N ILE A 38 -3.37 6.18 -6.07
CA ILE A 38 -4.13 6.84 -7.14
C ILE A 38 -4.11 6.01 -8.42
N THR A 39 -3.00 5.38 -8.78
CA THR A 39 -2.94 4.48 -9.95
C THR A 39 -3.94 3.33 -9.80
N GLY A 40 -3.96 2.67 -8.65
CA GLY A 40 -4.93 1.60 -8.38
C GLY A 40 -6.38 2.10 -8.43
N LEU A 41 -6.63 3.28 -7.87
CA LEU A 41 -7.95 3.89 -7.89
C LEU A 41 -8.42 4.24 -9.32
N LEU A 42 -7.53 4.82 -10.13
CA LEU A 42 -7.83 5.21 -11.51
C LEU A 42 -8.04 4.00 -12.42
N LEU A 43 -7.14 3.00 -12.34
CA LEU A 43 -7.17 1.84 -13.22
C LEU A 43 -8.19 0.77 -12.76
N GLY A 44 -8.58 0.81 -11.49
CA GLY A 44 -9.57 -0.10 -10.92
C GLY A 44 -11.01 0.22 -11.32
N PRO A 45 -11.98 -0.56 -10.82
CA PRO A 45 -13.37 -0.53 -11.25
C PRO A 45 -14.12 0.76 -10.89
N PHE A 46 -13.59 1.54 -9.95
CA PHE A 46 -14.24 2.77 -9.48
C PHE A 46 -14.14 3.94 -10.46
N PHE A 47 -13.15 3.96 -11.35
CA PHE A 47 -12.92 5.09 -12.26
C PHE A 47 -12.92 4.68 -13.72
N LEU A 48 -11.89 3.93 -14.17
CA LEU A 48 -11.74 3.59 -15.59
C LEU A 48 -12.09 2.13 -15.90
N ASP A 49 -12.16 1.26 -14.89
CA ASP A 49 -12.48 -0.17 -15.04
C ASP A 49 -11.64 -0.89 -16.11
N ILE A 50 -10.35 -0.51 -16.20
CA ILE A 50 -9.41 -1.04 -17.20
C ILE A 50 -8.81 -2.36 -16.72
N ILE A 51 -8.51 -2.45 -15.42
CA ILE A 51 -7.89 -3.61 -14.79
C ILE A 51 -8.98 -4.38 -14.04
N ALA A 52 -9.37 -5.53 -14.57
CA ALA A 52 -10.24 -6.46 -13.85
C ALA A 52 -9.48 -7.13 -12.70
N GLU A 53 -10.14 -7.28 -11.56
CA GLU A 53 -9.61 -8.09 -10.46
C GLU A 53 -9.57 -9.57 -10.86
N THR A 54 -8.36 -10.09 -10.99
CA THR A 54 -8.10 -11.51 -11.28
C THR A 54 -7.27 -12.12 -10.16
N GLU A 55 -7.31 -13.45 -10.02
CA GLU A 55 -6.46 -14.16 -9.05
C GLU A 55 -4.97 -13.80 -9.20
N GLY A 56 -4.49 -13.62 -10.44
CA GLY A 56 -3.11 -13.20 -10.70
C GLY A 56 -2.79 -11.80 -10.17
N THR A 57 -3.72 -10.85 -10.32
CA THR A 57 -3.57 -9.47 -9.81
C THR A 57 -3.52 -9.45 -8.29
N LYS A 58 -4.40 -10.21 -7.65
CA LYS A 58 -4.45 -10.35 -6.18
C LYS A 58 -3.18 -11.00 -5.63
N LEU A 59 -2.74 -12.11 -6.23
CA LEU A 59 -1.54 -12.82 -5.82
C LEU A 59 -0.29 -11.93 -5.91
N LEU A 60 -0.11 -11.19 -7.00
CA LEU A 60 1.03 -10.28 -7.13
C LEU A 60 0.99 -9.12 -6.15
N GLY A 61 -0.21 -8.60 -5.84
CA GLY A 61 -0.38 -7.58 -4.79
C GLY A 61 0.02 -8.10 -3.40
N GLU A 62 -0.44 -9.30 -3.04
CA GLU A 62 -0.09 -9.97 -1.78
C GLU A 62 1.41 -10.29 -1.69
N LEU A 63 2.02 -10.78 -2.78
CA LEU A 63 3.46 -11.01 -2.85
C LEU A 63 4.26 -9.72 -2.73
N GLY A 64 3.85 -8.66 -3.45
CA GLY A 64 4.51 -7.35 -3.38
C GLY A 64 4.48 -6.76 -1.97
N LEU A 65 3.32 -6.80 -1.30
CA LEU A 65 3.18 -6.37 0.09
C LEU A 65 4.02 -7.24 1.03
N SER A 66 4.01 -8.56 0.84
CA SER A 66 4.80 -9.50 1.65
C SER A 66 6.30 -9.24 1.53
N PHE A 67 6.79 -9.01 0.31
CA PHE A 67 8.20 -8.65 0.07
C PHE A 67 8.54 -7.29 0.67
N LEU A 68 7.64 -6.30 0.58
CA LEU A 68 7.85 -5.00 1.20
C LEU A 68 7.97 -5.11 2.72
N LEU A 69 7.05 -5.84 3.37
CA LEU A 69 7.07 -6.06 4.82
C LEU A 69 8.29 -6.89 5.24
N PHE A 70 8.70 -7.85 4.43
CA PHE A 70 9.92 -8.61 4.65
C PHE A 70 11.17 -7.73 4.56
N LEU A 71 11.28 -6.86 3.56
CA LEU A 71 12.38 -5.91 3.42
C LEU A 71 12.43 -4.93 4.60
N ILE A 72 11.27 -4.41 5.02
CA ILE A 72 11.17 -3.57 6.22
C ILE A 72 11.69 -4.35 7.44
N GLY A 73 11.30 -5.62 7.58
CA GLY A 73 11.80 -6.49 8.65
C GLY A 73 13.32 -6.72 8.62
N LEU A 74 13.92 -6.79 7.43
CA LEU A 74 15.38 -6.93 7.26
C LEU A 74 16.15 -5.63 7.55
N GLU A 75 15.55 -4.46 7.31
CA GLU A 75 16.18 -3.15 7.53
C GLU A 75 16.11 -2.70 9.00
N ILE A 76 15.12 -3.21 9.73
CA ILE A 76 14.93 -2.93 11.16
C ILE A 76 16.02 -3.57 12.01
N LYS A 77 16.64 -2.77 12.88
CA LYS A 77 17.54 -3.26 13.93
C LYS A 77 16.79 -3.49 15.23
N LEU A 78 16.84 -4.72 15.74
CA LEU A 78 16.14 -5.10 16.97
C LEU A 78 16.59 -4.29 18.20
N ASP A 79 17.86 -3.91 18.25
CA ASP A 79 18.40 -3.09 19.34
C ASP A 79 17.78 -1.68 19.35
N GLU A 80 17.62 -1.04 18.18
CA GLU A 80 16.96 0.26 18.05
C GLU A 80 15.47 0.18 18.46
N ILE A 81 14.77 -0.91 18.13
CA ILE A 81 13.40 -1.12 18.62
C ILE A 81 13.39 -1.25 20.15
N ARG A 82 14.31 -2.04 20.71
CA ARG A 82 14.31 -2.35 22.15
C ARG A 82 14.53 -1.09 22.99
N GLU A 83 15.32 -0.14 22.51
CA GLU A 83 15.54 1.16 23.16
C GLU A 83 14.25 1.97 23.28
N ILE A 84 13.41 2.01 22.22
CA ILE A 84 12.18 2.80 22.21
C ILE A 84 10.93 2.00 22.63
N PHE A 85 11.06 0.69 22.85
CA PHE A 85 9.91 -0.22 23.02
C PHE A 85 8.98 0.18 24.16
N SER A 86 9.54 0.57 25.32
CA SER A 86 8.76 0.96 26.50
C SER A 86 7.90 2.21 26.22
N GLU A 87 8.50 3.24 25.62
CA GLU A 87 7.84 4.50 25.31
C GLU A 87 6.79 4.32 24.22
N VAL A 88 7.15 3.62 23.14
CA VAL A 88 6.25 3.34 22.02
C VAL A 88 5.07 2.48 22.45
N SER A 89 5.27 1.50 23.34
CA SER A 89 4.20 0.63 23.82
C SER A 89 3.12 1.40 24.57
N VAL A 90 3.51 2.34 25.43
CA VAL A 90 2.54 3.17 26.18
C VAL A 90 1.76 4.07 25.21
N ILE A 91 2.45 4.71 24.26
CA ILE A 91 1.82 5.57 23.25
C ILE A 91 0.85 4.75 22.37
N ALA A 92 1.27 3.58 21.89
CA ALA A 92 0.46 2.72 21.03
C ALA A 92 -0.81 2.23 21.74
N VAL A 93 -0.69 1.73 22.98
CA VAL A 93 -1.84 1.27 23.76
C VAL A 93 -2.80 2.42 24.05
N ALA A 94 -2.29 3.59 24.43
CA ALA A 94 -3.12 4.77 24.67
C ALA A 94 -3.83 5.22 23.38
N GLN A 95 -3.11 5.32 22.26
CA GLN A 95 -3.66 5.77 20.98
C GLN A 95 -4.72 4.81 20.44
N ILE A 96 -4.49 3.48 20.51
CA ILE A 96 -5.48 2.48 20.11
C ILE A 96 -6.72 2.56 20.99
N SER A 97 -6.55 2.63 22.32
CA SER A 97 -7.67 2.70 23.26
C SER A 97 -8.52 3.96 23.04
N VAL A 98 -7.87 5.12 22.92
CA VAL A 98 -8.56 6.39 22.67
C VAL A 98 -9.25 6.37 21.30
N SER A 99 -8.59 5.88 20.26
CA SER A 99 -9.18 5.81 18.91
C SER A 99 -10.40 4.88 18.89
N ALA A 100 -10.35 3.76 19.62
CA ALA A 100 -11.47 2.83 19.74
C ALA A 100 -12.66 3.46 20.48
N VAL A 101 -12.41 4.14 21.60
CA VAL A 101 -13.47 4.84 22.36
C VAL A 101 -14.09 5.96 21.54
N LEU A 102 -13.28 6.83 20.94
CA LEU A 102 -13.78 7.93 20.11
C LEU A 102 -14.54 7.41 18.88
N GLY A 103 -14.03 6.36 18.22
CA GLY A 103 -14.71 5.73 17.09
C GLY A 103 -16.06 5.15 17.49
N HIS A 104 -16.16 4.52 18.67
CA HIS A 104 -17.43 4.02 19.17
C HIS A 104 -18.42 5.15 19.49
N LEU A 105 -17.96 6.26 20.07
CA LEU A 105 -18.81 7.41 20.40
C LEU A 105 -19.26 8.21 19.17
N ALA A 106 -18.45 8.31 18.13
CA ALA A 106 -18.78 9.02 16.89
C ALA A 106 -19.62 8.19 15.91
N GLY A 107 -19.63 6.85 16.07
CA GLY A 107 -20.43 5.93 15.26
C GLY A 107 -21.82 5.61 15.82
N GLN A 108 -22.16 6.15 17.00
CA GLN A 108 -23.54 6.21 17.53
C GLN A 108 -24.25 7.45 16.99
#